data_AF-A0A970FTC9-F1
#
_entry.id   AF-A0A970FTC9-F1
#
_cell.length_a   1.000
_cell.length_b   1.000
_cell.length_c   1.000
_cell.angle_alpha   90.00
_cell.angle_beta   90.00
_cell.angle_gamma   90.00
#
_symmetry.space_group_name_H-M   'P 1'
#
loop_
_entity.id
_entity.type
_entity.pdbx_description
1 polymer ?
#
loop_
_entity_poly.entity_id
_entity_poly.type
_entity_poly.pdbx_seq_one_letter_code
_entity_poly.pdbx_strand_id
1 'polypeptide(L)'
;MAVPLSVRQVERPKNTIVDDSGRDGPKRYAVRERASVKYVAGGNPQPRNGRVIGHIIDLRFVPIQAATASQGPDMLSYGASALVKSVTADMLTDLLDVYPAQDAYAIMAIATLRVIRPAIACSRLSTHYNRTFVRVDYPGAALSPNAVCRLLQRVGQDGQKRRQYYQKRLAAVAADHHLAIDGTLKQDTSTVNDLSAFSYKARIKGCQDVSVLYAYDIELMEPICAEVFPGNSIDASSYPAFIRDHDIRKGIIVADKGFPPSRIQNELRERPDLHFLTPIKRNDTRIGNNHMLDYDGVLPGIGKHIMYKKCAIKGGRYLYAFKDQQKAAAEEAGYLTRAEKGQDFNVADYTKRKETFGVIVFESDQDLPPKTVYLCYEDRWLLELVFNRYKSDECLNQTNVQGDFSLIGSEFINFIATVATCRMIRKARNAGLLEKMSYHDMMDDLSSAWRRADAPQHPASDDGYWIHTLNTVFDELEALGLSTPAPKPAPKKRGRPPKSPEAGKLKRPRGRPRKNPIPD
;
A
#
# COMPACT_ATOMS: atom_id res chain seq x y z
N MET A 1 -47.51 34.99 11.01
CA MET A 1 -48.70 35.09 10.13
C MET A 1 -49.74 34.09 10.60
N ALA A 2 -51.03 34.38 10.42
CA ALA A 2 -52.07 33.43 10.80
C ALA A 2 -52.07 32.25 9.82
N VAL A 3 -51.97 31.02 10.32
CA VAL A 3 -52.09 29.80 9.49
C VAL A 3 -53.45 29.82 8.78
N PRO A 4 -53.54 29.67 7.45
CA PRO A 4 -54.80 29.68 6.70
C PRO A 4 -55.79 28.60 7.18
N LEU A 5 -57.09 28.85 7.04
CA LEU A 5 -58.13 27.90 7.47
C LEU A 5 -58.01 26.54 6.78
N SER A 6 -57.73 26.55 5.48
CA SER A 6 -57.51 25.35 4.66
C SER A 6 -56.41 24.46 5.24
N VAL A 7 -55.34 25.05 5.78
CA VAL A 7 -54.23 24.35 6.44
C VAL A 7 -54.64 23.87 7.84
N ARG A 8 -55.39 24.67 8.60
CA ARG A 8 -55.84 24.29 9.96
C ARG A 8 -56.80 23.10 9.97
N GLN A 9 -57.55 22.89 8.89
CA GLN A 9 -58.55 21.82 8.76
C GLN A 9 -57.98 20.49 8.25
N VAL A 10 -56.71 20.44 7.83
CA VAL A 10 -56.06 19.19 7.39
C VAL A 10 -56.02 18.17 8.53
N GLU A 11 -56.46 16.94 8.22
CA GLU A 11 -56.41 15.80 9.14
C GLU A 11 -54.97 15.51 9.58
N ARG A 12 -54.77 15.39 10.90
CA ARG A 12 -53.45 15.22 11.54
C ARG A 12 -53.61 14.59 12.93
N PRO A 13 -52.54 14.07 13.55
CA PRO A 13 -52.62 13.45 14.88
C PRO A 13 -53.26 14.38 15.93
N LYS A 14 -54.04 13.79 16.86
CA LYS A 14 -54.68 14.51 17.97
C LYS A 14 -53.62 15.16 18.88
N ASN A 15 -54.01 16.21 19.62
CA ASN A 15 -53.12 16.98 20.51
C ASN A 15 -51.93 17.66 19.82
N THR A 16 -52.13 18.11 18.58
CA THR A 16 -51.13 18.83 17.79
C THR A 16 -51.57 20.26 17.48
N ILE A 17 -50.61 21.10 17.12
CA ILE A 17 -50.86 22.44 16.58
C ILE A 17 -50.09 22.64 15.27
N VAL A 18 -50.50 23.63 14.48
CA VAL A 18 -49.79 24.02 13.25
C VAL A 18 -49.19 25.41 13.45
N ASP A 19 -47.89 25.52 13.23
CA ASP A 19 -47.14 26.78 13.22
C ASP A 19 -46.78 27.15 11.79
N ASP A 20 -47.01 28.41 11.39
CA ASP A 20 -46.48 28.97 10.14
C ASP A 20 -45.10 29.57 10.42
N SER A 21 -44.06 28.93 9.86
CA SER A 21 -42.67 29.41 9.97
C SER A 21 -42.40 30.69 9.18
N GLY A 22 -43.32 31.09 8.30
CA GLY A 22 -43.19 32.27 7.44
C GLY A 22 -42.14 32.16 6.34
N ARG A 23 -41.48 31.00 6.22
CA ARG A 23 -40.55 30.70 5.13
C ARG A 23 -41.30 30.00 4.00
N ASP A 24 -41.00 30.37 2.76
CA ASP A 24 -41.53 29.65 1.62
C ASP A 24 -40.84 28.30 1.44
N GLY A 25 -41.63 27.29 1.06
CA GLY A 25 -41.18 25.91 0.86
C GLY A 25 -42.07 24.86 1.54
N PRO A 26 -41.79 23.57 1.32
CA PRO A 26 -42.63 22.47 1.80
C PRO A 26 -42.68 22.37 3.34
N LYS A 27 -41.76 23.03 4.05
CA LYS A 27 -41.72 23.01 5.52
C LYS A 27 -42.37 24.24 6.16
N ARG A 28 -43.14 25.03 5.39
CA ARG A 28 -43.76 26.27 5.88
C ARG A 28 -44.67 26.03 7.09
N TYR A 29 -45.58 25.06 6.99
CA TYR A 29 -46.56 24.74 8.02
C TYR A 29 -46.10 23.52 8.83
N ALA A 30 -45.49 23.76 9.99
CA ALA A 30 -44.98 22.72 10.87
C ALA A 30 -46.06 22.25 11.84
N VAL A 31 -46.23 20.93 11.98
CA VAL A 31 -47.14 20.33 12.96
C VAL A 31 -46.34 19.92 14.20
N ARG A 32 -46.71 20.44 15.37
CA ARG A 32 -46.03 20.18 16.65
C ARG A 32 -46.93 19.47 17.64
N GLU A 33 -46.34 18.60 18.46
CA GLU A 33 -47.00 18.05 19.66
C GLU A 33 -47.31 19.19 20.66
N ARG A 34 -48.39 19.08 21.43
CA ARG A 34 -48.57 19.89 22.65
C ARG A 34 -47.83 19.21 23.79
N ALA A 35 -46.71 19.78 24.25
CA ALA A 35 -45.84 19.10 25.22
C ALA A 35 -46.21 19.37 26.68
N SER A 36 -46.40 20.63 27.06
CA SER A 36 -46.67 21.01 28.46
C SER A 36 -47.33 22.38 28.53
N VAL A 37 -47.74 22.78 29.72
CA VAL A 37 -48.29 24.11 30.01
C VAL A 37 -47.24 24.90 30.79
N LYS A 38 -46.90 26.10 30.29
CA LYS A 38 -46.03 27.05 30.99
C LYS A 38 -46.92 28.00 31.80
N TYR A 39 -46.83 27.94 33.12
CA TYR A 39 -47.46 28.92 34.01
C TYR A 39 -46.65 30.22 33.98
N VAL A 40 -47.33 31.34 33.77
CA VAL A 40 -46.74 32.68 33.72
C VAL A 40 -47.28 33.46 34.92
N ALA A 41 -46.41 34.06 35.73
CA ALA A 41 -46.82 34.82 36.91
C ALA A 41 -47.75 35.98 36.50
N GLY A 42 -48.95 36.03 37.09
CA GLY A 42 -49.97 37.03 36.78
C GLY A 42 -50.73 36.82 35.45
N GLY A 43 -50.57 35.67 34.78
CA GLY A 43 -51.22 35.39 33.50
C GLY A 43 -51.78 33.97 33.38
N ASN A 44 -52.63 33.77 32.37
CA ASN A 44 -53.19 32.45 32.07
C ASN A 44 -52.08 31.47 31.62
N PRO A 45 -52.16 30.19 32.00
CA PRO A 45 -51.19 29.18 31.59
C PRO A 45 -51.11 29.07 30.06
N GLN A 46 -49.90 29.14 29.51
CA GLN A 46 -49.65 29.15 28.07
C GLN A 46 -49.22 27.76 27.58
N PRO A 47 -49.74 27.26 26.45
CA PRO A 47 -49.27 25.99 25.89
C PRO A 47 -47.82 26.11 25.42
N ARG A 48 -46.98 25.15 25.81
CA ARG A 48 -45.62 24.97 25.30
C ARG A 48 -45.65 23.93 24.20
N ASN A 49 -45.35 24.36 22.99
CA ASN A 49 -45.27 23.50 21.82
C ASN A 49 -44.05 22.58 21.95
N GLY A 50 -44.26 21.31 21.65
CA GLY A 50 -43.24 20.27 21.63
C GLY A 50 -42.45 20.26 20.31
N ARG A 51 -41.84 19.10 20.06
CA ARG A 51 -41.11 18.83 18.82
C ARG A 51 -42.06 18.85 17.61
N VAL A 52 -41.50 19.18 16.45
CA VAL A 52 -42.21 19.03 15.17
C VAL A 52 -42.32 17.52 14.90
N ILE A 53 -43.50 17.07 14.50
CA ILE A 53 -43.78 15.67 14.15
C ILE A 53 -44.12 15.48 12.67
N GLY A 54 -44.35 16.57 11.94
CA GLY A 54 -44.65 16.56 10.52
C GLY A 54 -44.87 17.96 9.98
N HIS A 55 -45.20 18.05 8.70
CA HIS A 55 -45.54 19.29 8.02
C HIS A 55 -46.83 19.10 7.23
N ILE A 56 -47.53 20.20 6.96
CA ILE A 56 -48.63 20.20 6.01
C ILE A 56 -48.09 20.63 4.66
N ILE A 57 -48.11 19.71 3.70
CA ILE A 57 -47.64 19.88 2.32
C ILE A 57 -48.83 19.54 1.42
N ASP A 58 -49.21 20.45 0.52
CA ASP A 58 -50.33 20.26 -0.41
C ASP A 58 -51.62 19.79 0.28
N LEU A 59 -51.97 20.43 1.40
CA LEU A 59 -53.13 20.11 2.24
C LEU A 59 -53.16 18.67 2.78
N ARG A 60 -51.99 18.03 2.87
CA ARG A 60 -51.81 16.72 3.46
C ARG A 60 -50.81 16.79 4.61
N PHE A 61 -51.15 16.14 5.73
CA PHE A 61 -50.18 15.91 6.79
C PHE A 61 -49.13 14.90 6.33
N VAL A 62 -47.86 15.31 6.34
CA VAL A 62 -46.70 14.48 6.04
C VAL A 62 -45.87 14.34 7.33
N PRO A 63 -45.80 13.15 7.95
CA PRO A 63 -44.99 12.96 9.14
C PRO A 63 -43.51 13.21 8.83
N ILE A 64 -42.73 13.60 9.85
CA ILE A 64 -41.28 13.64 9.72
C ILE A 64 -40.80 12.22 9.44
N GLN A 65 -40.24 12.03 8.26
CA GLN A 65 -39.52 10.83 7.90
C GLN A 65 -38.05 10.99 8.32
N ALA A 66 -37.37 9.87 8.52
CA ALA A 66 -35.91 9.89 8.65
C ALA A 66 -35.29 10.56 7.42
N ALA A 67 -34.13 11.19 7.60
CA ALA A 67 -33.41 11.74 6.46
C ALA A 67 -33.10 10.64 5.44
N THR A 68 -33.26 10.94 4.15
CA THR A 68 -32.84 10.06 3.06
C THR A 68 -31.36 9.71 3.24
N ALA A 69 -31.03 8.43 3.13
CA ALA A 69 -29.68 7.89 3.38
C ALA A 69 -29.13 8.22 4.79
N SER A 70 -30.00 8.28 5.81
CA SER A 70 -29.59 8.55 7.22
C SER A 70 -28.56 7.57 7.77
N GLN A 71 -28.47 6.35 7.25
CA GLN A 71 -27.47 5.33 7.62
C GLN A 71 -26.28 5.26 6.65
N GLY A 72 -26.26 6.14 5.64
CA GLY A 72 -25.31 6.08 4.52
C GLY A 72 -25.73 5.07 3.46
N PRO A 73 -24.80 4.63 2.59
CA PRO A 73 -25.08 3.65 1.55
C PRO A 73 -25.30 2.24 2.13
N ASP A 74 -26.24 1.50 1.52
CA ASP A 74 -26.58 0.14 1.92
C ASP A 74 -25.52 -0.90 1.49
N MET A 75 -24.67 -0.55 0.52
CA MET A 75 -23.64 -1.42 -0.05
C MET A 75 -22.33 -0.67 -0.29
N LEU A 76 -21.21 -1.36 -0.09
CA LEU A 76 -19.86 -0.84 -0.16
C LEU A 76 -18.93 -1.84 -0.86
N SER A 77 -17.93 -1.35 -1.58
CA SER A 77 -16.85 -2.19 -2.12
C SER A 77 -15.98 -2.72 -0.97
N TYR A 78 -15.71 -4.02 -0.98
CA TYR A 78 -15.14 -4.78 0.15
C TYR A 78 -13.76 -5.35 -0.13
N GLY A 79 -13.60 -6.13 -1.20
CA GLY A 79 -12.46 -7.07 -1.34
C GLY A 79 -11.09 -6.41 -1.22
N ALA A 80 -10.85 -5.33 -1.97
CA ALA A 80 -9.58 -4.62 -1.94
C ALA A 80 -9.27 -4.01 -0.56
N SER A 81 -10.25 -3.38 0.09
CA SER A 81 -10.06 -2.82 1.46
C SER A 81 -9.87 -3.91 2.52
N ALA A 82 -10.57 -5.04 2.37
CA ALA A 82 -10.43 -6.18 3.27
C ALA A 82 -9.03 -6.80 3.19
N LEU A 83 -8.45 -6.87 1.99
CA LEU A 83 -7.08 -7.34 1.81
C LEU A 83 -6.09 -6.44 2.56
N VAL A 84 -6.18 -5.11 2.42
CA VAL A 84 -5.35 -4.16 3.18
C VAL A 84 -5.52 -4.37 4.69
N LYS A 85 -6.76 -4.40 5.18
CA LYS A 85 -7.05 -4.60 6.61
C LYS A 85 -6.44 -5.90 7.14
N SER A 86 -6.51 -6.97 6.35
CA SER A 86 -6.01 -8.30 6.74
C SER A 86 -4.50 -8.37 6.99
N VAL A 87 -3.73 -7.36 6.56
CA VAL A 87 -2.26 -7.33 6.69
C VAL A 87 -1.72 -6.10 7.45
N THR A 88 -2.58 -5.27 8.02
CA THR A 88 -2.21 -3.97 8.63
C THR A 88 -2.72 -3.76 10.06
N ALA A 89 -3.22 -4.79 10.73
CA ALA A 89 -3.79 -4.69 12.08
C ALA A 89 -2.78 -4.22 13.15
N ASP A 90 -1.54 -4.71 13.07
CA ASP A 90 -0.42 -4.26 13.89
C ASP A 90 -0.10 -2.78 13.65
N MET A 91 -0.13 -2.33 12.40
CA MET A 91 0.16 -0.93 12.05
C MET A 91 -0.89 0.04 12.62
N LEU A 92 -2.17 -0.34 12.61
CA LEU A 92 -3.21 0.44 13.27
C LEU A 92 -3.00 0.48 14.79
N THR A 93 -2.59 -0.63 15.39
CA THR A 93 -2.30 -0.71 16.83
C THR A 93 -1.15 0.23 17.19
N ASP A 94 -0.05 0.19 16.45
CA ASP A 94 1.09 1.10 16.64
C ASP A 94 0.71 2.58 16.46
N LEU A 95 -0.18 2.88 15.51
CA LEU A 95 -0.70 4.24 15.32
C LEU A 95 -1.58 4.69 16.50
N LEU A 96 -2.43 3.81 17.03
CA LEU A 96 -3.31 4.11 18.17
C LEU A 96 -2.53 4.34 19.47
N ASP A 97 -1.38 3.69 19.62
CA ASP A 97 -0.48 3.91 20.75
C ASP A 97 0.21 5.28 20.74
N VAL A 98 0.28 5.94 19.57
CA VAL A 98 1.07 7.17 19.34
C VAL A 98 0.21 8.38 19.00
N TYR A 99 -0.85 8.18 18.22
CA TYR A 99 -1.74 9.23 17.72
C TYR A 99 -3.13 9.16 18.36
N PRO A 100 -3.85 10.29 18.48
CA PRO A 100 -5.25 10.25 18.84
C PRO A 100 -6.04 9.35 17.87
N ALA A 101 -7.00 8.59 18.38
CA ALA A 101 -7.75 7.60 17.59
C ALA A 101 -8.32 8.16 16.28
N GLN A 102 -8.82 9.40 16.32
CA GLN A 102 -9.34 10.11 15.15
C GLN A 102 -8.28 10.33 14.05
N ASP A 103 -7.06 10.70 14.44
CA ASP A 103 -5.95 10.93 13.52
C ASP A 103 -5.37 9.58 13.05
N ALA A 104 -5.25 8.57 13.91
CA ALA A 104 -4.84 7.22 13.55
C ALA A 104 -5.78 6.59 12.50
N TYR A 105 -7.09 6.69 12.71
CA TYR A 105 -8.10 6.23 11.76
C TYR A 105 -8.05 6.99 10.44
N ALA A 106 -7.84 8.31 10.47
CA ALA A 106 -7.68 9.09 9.25
C ALA A 106 -6.39 8.72 8.50
N ILE A 107 -5.27 8.50 9.20
CA ILE A 107 -4.01 8.04 8.62
C ILE A 107 -4.21 6.67 7.93
N MET A 108 -4.77 5.69 8.63
CA MET A 108 -5.00 4.36 8.07
C MET A 108 -6.00 4.37 6.91
N ALA A 109 -7.06 5.19 7.00
CA ALA A 109 -8.01 5.33 5.91
C ALA A 109 -7.36 5.94 4.66
N ILE A 110 -6.53 6.98 4.80
CA ILE A 110 -5.82 7.57 3.65
C ILE A 110 -4.82 6.58 3.06
N ALA A 111 -4.03 5.89 3.89
CA ALA A 111 -3.09 4.88 3.42
C ALA A 111 -3.82 3.77 2.66
N THR A 112 -4.90 3.22 3.23
CA THR A 112 -5.73 2.19 2.59
C THR A 112 -6.27 2.68 1.24
N LEU A 113 -6.78 3.92 1.18
CA LEU A 113 -7.31 4.50 -0.06
C LEU A 113 -6.23 4.71 -1.13
N ARG A 114 -5.01 5.09 -0.74
CA ARG A 114 -3.87 5.22 -1.67
C ARG A 114 -3.46 3.88 -2.26
N VAL A 115 -3.57 2.79 -1.50
CA VAL A 115 -3.30 1.43 -1.98
C VAL A 115 -4.38 0.94 -2.94
N ILE A 116 -5.67 1.04 -2.56
CA ILE A 116 -6.76 0.49 -3.38
C ILE A 116 -7.13 1.37 -4.57
N ARG A 117 -6.71 2.64 -4.58
CA ARG A 117 -6.89 3.59 -5.68
C ARG A 117 -5.57 4.36 -5.88
N PRO A 118 -4.62 3.79 -6.64
CA PRO A 118 -3.38 4.45 -6.99
C PRO A 118 -3.62 5.82 -7.63
N ALA A 119 -2.72 6.77 -7.40
CA ALA A 119 -2.83 8.17 -7.87
C ALA A 119 -4.08 8.94 -7.38
N ILE A 120 -4.75 8.48 -6.31
CA ILE A 120 -5.91 9.20 -5.76
C ILE A 120 -5.54 10.61 -5.29
N ALA A 121 -6.23 11.62 -5.84
CA ALA A 121 -6.10 12.99 -5.38
C ALA A 121 -6.74 13.18 -3.99
N CYS A 122 -6.15 14.04 -3.15
CA CYS A 122 -6.67 14.30 -1.79
C CYS A 122 -8.14 14.76 -1.78
N SER A 123 -8.58 15.47 -2.83
CA SER A 123 -9.97 15.92 -2.99
C SER A 123 -10.98 14.79 -3.19
N ARG A 124 -10.51 13.60 -3.57
CA ARG A 124 -11.34 12.42 -3.87
C ARG A 124 -11.42 11.43 -2.72
N LEU A 125 -10.59 11.58 -1.69
CA LEU A 125 -10.51 10.65 -0.54
C LEU A 125 -11.88 10.46 0.13
N SER A 126 -12.60 11.55 0.45
CA SER A 126 -13.96 11.47 1.02
C SER A 126 -14.92 10.65 0.16
N THR A 127 -14.89 10.81 -1.16
CA THR A 127 -15.77 10.08 -2.07
C THR A 127 -15.50 8.58 -2.02
N HIS A 128 -14.23 8.17 -2.06
CA HIS A 128 -13.87 6.74 -2.04
C HIS A 128 -14.03 6.11 -0.66
N TYR A 129 -13.74 6.85 0.41
CA TYR A 129 -14.04 6.46 1.78
C TYR A 129 -15.53 6.09 1.94
N ASN A 130 -16.43 6.93 1.42
CA ASN A 130 -17.86 6.68 1.51
C ASN A 130 -18.40 5.57 0.59
N ARG A 131 -17.56 4.98 -0.28
CA ARG A 131 -17.93 3.92 -1.23
C ARG A 131 -17.30 2.56 -0.91
N THR A 132 -16.44 2.49 0.10
CA THR A 132 -15.66 1.30 0.43
C THR A 132 -15.83 0.93 1.90
N PHE A 133 -15.48 -0.30 2.28
CA PHE A 133 -15.50 -0.75 3.67
C PHE A 133 -14.51 0.01 4.57
N VAL A 134 -13.62 0.83 4.00
CA VAL A 134 -12.74 1.75 4.73
C VAL A 134 -13.53 2.62 5.74
N ARG A 135 -14.78 3.02 5.43
CA ARG A 135 -15.63 3.76 6.41
C ARG A 135 -16.16 2.94 7.57
N VAL A 136 -16.28 1.63 7.37
CA VAL A 136 -16.72 0.68 8.40
C VAL A 136 -15.53 0.33 9.27
N ASP A 137 -14.36 0.16 8.67
CA ASP A 137 -13.12 -0.21 9.34
C ASP A 137 -12.52 0.94 10.16
N TYR A 138 -12.62 2.18 9.66
CA TYR A 138 -12.08 3.38 10.31
C TYR A 138 -13.18 4.44 10.51
N PRO A 139 -14.19 4.16 11.35
CA PRO A 139 -15.38 4.98 11.45
C PRO A 139 -15.05 6.40 11.91
N GLY A 140 -15.73 7.38 11.31
CA GLY A 140 -15.58 8.79 11.66
C GLY A 140 -14.34 9.48 11.08
N ALA A 141 -13.48 8.80 10.31
CA ALA A 141 -12.29 9.42 9.71
C ALA A 141 -12.62 10.69 8.92
N ALA A 142 -11.96 11.80 9.26
CA ALA A 142 -12.24 13.11 8.68
C ALA A 142 -11.47 13.32 7.37
N LEU A 143 -12.09 12.96 6.23
CA LEU A 143 -11.42 12.94 4.92
C LEU A 143 -11.90 14.02 3.94
N SER A 144 -12.50 15.10 4.43
CA SER A 144 -12.76 16.29 3.60
C SER A 144 -11.44 16.92 3.15
N PRO A 145 -11.39 17.63 2.01
CA PRO A 145 -10.14 18.22 1.51
C PRO A 145 -9.42 19.06 2.57
N ASN A 146 -10.17 19.90 3.30
CA ASN A 146 -9.63 20.74 4.36
C ASN A 146 -9.14 19.94 5.58
N ALA A 147 -9.83 18.86 5.93
CA ALA A 147 -9.41 17.99 7.02
C ALA A 147 -8.12 17.24 6.67
N VAL A 148 -8.02 16.71 5.45
CA VAL A 148 -6.82 16.04 4.95
C VAL A 148 -5.63 16.99 4.94
N CYS A 149 -5.77 18.19 4.37
CA CYS A 149 -4.67 19.18 4.36
C CYS A 149 -4.16 19.49 5.78
N ARG A 150 -5.07 19.72 6.73
CA ARG A 150 -4.70 19.96 8.14
C ARG A 150 -4.06 18.74 8.80
N LEU A 151 -4.53 17.54 8.49
CA LEU A 151 -3.95 16.31 9.01
C LEU A 151 -2.51 16.14 8.51
N LEU A 152 -2.29 16.26 7.20
CA LEU A 152 -0.95 16.15 6.61
C LEU A 152 0.01 17.17 7.23
N GLN A 153 -0.43 18.42 7.40
CA GLN A 153 0.38 19.44 8.05
C GLN A 153 0.71 19.11 9.51
N ARG A 154 -0.28 18.67 10.31
CA ARG A 154 -0.07 18.32 11.74
C ARG A 154 0.84 17.11 11.91
N VAL A 155 0.61 16.03 11.15
CA VAL A 155 1.50 14.86 11.11
C VAL A 155 2.90 15.26 10.63
N GLY A 156 2.95 16.21 9.70
CA GLY A 156 4.13 16.92 9.23
C GLY A 156 4.97 17.58 10.32
N GLN A 157 4.31 18.34 11.19
CA GLN A 157 4.91 19.13 12.26
C GLN A 157 5.33 18.26 13.44
N ASP A 158 4.59 17.18 13.73
CA ASP A 158 4.84 16.32 14.88
C ASP A 158 5.89 15.23 14.57
N GLY A 159 7.15 15.65 14.50
CA GLY A 159 8.28 14.76 14.30
C GLY A 159 8.44 13.73 15.43
N GLN A 160 8.06 14.07 16.66
CA GLN A 160 8.18 13.17 17.81
C GLN A 160 7.26 11.96 17.66
N LYS A 161 5.99 12.15 17.30
CA LYS A 161 5.06 11.04 17.07
C LYS A 161 5.51 10.15 15.93
N ARG A 162 5.96 10.72 14.80
CA ARG A 162 6.49 9.91 13.69
C ARG A 162 7.67 9.06 14.15
N ARG A 163 8.61 9.64 14.91
CA ARG A 163 9.75 8.92 15.48
C ARG A 163 9.31 7.79 16.40
N GLN A 164 8.35 8.03 17.31
CA GLN A 164 7.82 7.00 18.20
C GLN A 164 7.18 5.83 17.44
N TYR A 165 6.42 6.13 16.37
CA TYR A 165 5.86 5.09 15.50
C TYR A 165 6.96 4.26 14.81
N TYR A 166 7.97 4.92 14.24
CA TYR A 166 9.11 4.21 13.63
C TYR A 166 9.93 3.39 14.64
N GLN A 167 10.09 3.88 15.86
CA GLN A 167 10.77 3.14 16.94
C GLN A 167 10.03 1.86 17.31
N LYS A 168 8.69 1.88 17.37
CA LYS A 168 7.88 0.66 17.55
C LYS A 168 8.15 -0.36 16.45
N ARG A 169 8.15 0.08 15.19
CA ARG A 169 8.46 -0.79 14.04
C ARG A 169 9.89 -1.34 14.09
N LEU A 170 10.89 -0.50 14.38
CA LEU A 170 12.29 -0.92 14.54
C LEU A 170 12.47 -1.94 15.67
N ALA A 171 11.75 -1.78 16.78
CA ALA A 171 11.79 -2.71 17.91
C ALA A 171 11.14 -4.06 17.58
N ALA A 172 10.19 -4.10 16.65
CA ALA A 172 9.53 -5.33 16.19
C ALA A 172 10.35 -6.13 15.17
N VAL A 173 11.43 -5.55 14.60
CA VAL A 173 12.35 -6.25 13.71
C VAL A 173 13.00 -7.40 14.48
N ALA A 174 12.95 -8.62 13.93
CA ALA A 174 13.51 -9.79 14.57
C ALA A 174 15.04 -9.63 14.81
N ALA A 175 15.58 -10.43 15.72
CA ALA A 175 17.00 -10.31 16.09
C ALA A 175 17.93 -10.76 14.95
N ASP A 176 17.48 -11.70 14.13
CA ASP A 176 18.19 -12.31 13.01
C ASP A 176 17.90 -11.65 11.64
N HIS A 177 17.01 -10.66 11.60
CA HIS A 177 16.72 -9.90 10.39
C HIS A 177 17.78 -8.82 10.11
N HIS A 178 17.99 -8.54 8.82
CA HIS A 178 18.94 -7.56 8.33
C HIS A 178 18.20 -6.30 7.85
N LEU A 179 18.69 -5.13 8.27
CA LEU A 179 18.16 -3.85 7.82
C LEU A 179 19.05 -3.22 6.75
N ALA A 180 18.51 -2.95 5.57
CA ALA A 180 19.16 -2.16 4.52
C ALA A 180 18.64 -0.72 4.50
N ILE A 181 19.49 0.24 4.13
CA ILE A 181 19.10 1.65 3.97
C ILE A 181 19.37 2.06 2.52
N ASP A 182 18.35 2.59 1.86
CA ASP A 182 18.47 3.10 0.48
C ASP A 182 17.57 4.31 0.23
N GLY A 183 17.91 5.08 -0.79
CA GLY A 183 17.24 6.33 -1.15
C GLY A 183 16.55 6.27 -2.50
N THR A 184 15.41 6.95 -2.60
CA THR A 184 14.76 7.21 -3.89
C THR A 184 14.48 8.69 -4.08
N LEU A 185 14.68 9.18 -5.30
CA LEU A 185 14.23 10.50 -5.72
C LEU A 185 12.77 10.43 -6.19
N LYS A 186 11.98 11.39 -5.72
CA LYS A 186 10.62 11.66 -6.18
C LYS A 186 10.57 13.02 -6.82
N GLN A 187 9.83 13.18 -7.91
CA GLN A 187 9.69 14.49 -8.53
C GLN A 187 8.94 15.42 -7.57
N ASP A 188 9.53 16.57 -7.28
CA ASP A 188 8.90 17.67 -6.57
C ASP A 188 9.33 18.96 -7.26
N THR A 189 8.36 19.68 -7.82
CA THR A 189 8.61 20.97 -8.49
C THR A 189 7.85 22.09 -7.79
N SER A 190 7.55 21.90 -6.50
CA SER A 190 6.97 22.94 -5.67
C SER A 190 7.95 24.11 -5.57
N THR A 191 7.43 25.33 -5.66
CA THR A 191 8.15 26.57 -5.36
C THR A 191 7.87 27.08 -3.94
N VAL A 192 7.13 26.28 -3.15
CA VAL A 192 6.61 26.66 -1.82
C VAL A 192 7.40 26.02 -0.68
N ASN A 193 7.98 24.84 -0.89
CA ASN A 193 8.77 24.14 0.12
C ASN A 193 10.28 24.27 -0.17
N ASP A 194 11.09 24.06 0.86
CA ASP A 194 12.55 24.11 0.80
C ASP A 194 13.17 22.72 0.50
N LEU A 195 12.33 21.69 0.34
CA LEU A 195 12.75 20.31 0.04
C LEU A 195 12.96 20.07 -1.47
N SER A 196 12.24 20.82 -2.31
CA SER A 196 12.31 20.77 -3.76
C SER A 196 13.63 21.34 -4.27
N ALA A 197 14.51 20.48 -4.78
CA ALA A 197 15.83 20.89 -5.25
C ALA A 197 16.32 20.06 -6.45
N PHE A 198 17.22 20.63 -7.24
CA PHE A 198 17.82 19.92 -8.36
C PHE A 198 18.77 18.83 -7.86
N SER A 199 18.39 17.58 -8.10
CA SER A 199 19.20 16.40 -7.80
C SER A 199 20.30 16.18 -8.84
N TYR A 200 21.19 15.21 -8.60
CA TYR A 200 22.16 14.79 -9.63
C TYR A 200 21.50 14.24 -10.91
N LYS A 201 20.24 13.77 -10.83
CA LYS A 201 19.46 13.30 -11.99
C LYS A 201 18.77 14.45 -12.74
N ALA A 202 18.75 15.66 -12.18
CA ALA A 202 18.14 16.83 -12.80
C ALA A 202 18.68 17.11 -14.20
N ARG A 203 19.98 16.88 -14.46
CA ARG A 203 20.58 17.08 -15.78
C ARG A 203 19.93 16.25 -16.89
N ILE A 204 19.38 15.09 -16.53
CA ILE A 204 18.72 14.17 -17.47
C ILE A 204 17.22 14.46 -17.51
N LYS A 205 16.58 14.71 -16.36
CA LYS A 205 15.12 14.83 -16.24
C LYS A 205 14.58 16.25 -16.49
N GLY A 206 15.37 17.29 -16.24
CA GLY A 206 14.94 18.69 -16.34
C GLY A 206 14.00 19.18 -15.23
N CYS A 207 13.80 18.40 -14.15
CA CYS A 207 12.93 18.76 -13.03
C CYS A 207 13.66 18.65 -11.67
N GLN A 208 13.09 19.30 -10.66
CA GLN A 208 13.50 19.18 -9.27
C GLN A 208 12.93 17.89 -8.64
N ASP A 209 13.59 17.43 -7.60
CA ASP A 209 13.20 16.24 -6.85
C ASP A 209 13.17 16.57 -5.34
N VAL A 210 12.58 15.65 -4.58
CA VAL A 210 12.82 15.44 -3.16
C VAL A 210 13.46 14.06 -2.98
N SER A 211 14.32 13.90 -1.99
CA SER A 211 14.94 12.61 -1.65
C SER A 211 14.20 11.96 -0.49
N VAL A 212 13.88 10.67 -0.60
CA VAL A 212 13.29 9.90 0.50
C VAL A 212 14.19 8.71 0.79
N LEU A 213 14.72 8.67 2.02
CA LEU A 213 15.47 7.53 2.53
C LEU A 213 14.51 6.57 3.24
N TYR A 214 14.74 5.28 3.06
CA TYR A 214 14.02 4.21 3.72
C TYR A 214 15.01 3.24 4.37
N ALA A 215 14.67 2.76 5.56
CA ALA A 215 15.22 1.52 6.10
C ALA A 215 14.26 0.38 5.78
N TYR A 216 14.79 -0.77 5.38
CA TYR A 216 14.04 -1.94 4.97
C TYR A 216 14.48 -3.17 5.73
N ASP A 217 13.51 -3.97 6.14
CA ASP A 217 13.74 -5.34 6.58
C ASP A 217 13.83 -6.22 5.34
N ILE A 218 15.00 -6.83 5.14
CA ILE A 218 15.31 -7.62 3.94
C ILE A 218 14.45 -8.89 3.90
N GLU A 219 14.35 -9.59 5.03
CA GLU A 219 13.66 -10.87 5.17
C GLU A 219 12.15 -10.73 4.98
N LEU A 220 11.55 -9.70 5.58
CA LEU A 220 10.14 -9.40 5.39
C LEU A 220 9.89 -8.68 4.06
N MET A 221 10.90 -8.08 3.44
CA MET A 221 10.78 -7.25 2.25
C MET A 221 9.80 -6.07 2.44
N GLU A 222 9.88 -5.38 3.57
CA GLU A 222 9.02 -4.23 3.87
C GLU A 222 9.79 -3.07 4.49
N PRO A 223 9.37 -1.82 4.26
CA PRO A 223 10.00 -0.67 4.88
C PRO A 223 9.69 -0.60 6.39
N ILE A 224 10.65 -0.14 7.17
CA ILE A 224 10.61 -0.06 8.63
C ILE A 224 10.56 1.39 9.12
N CYS A 225 11.34 2.27 8.51
CA CYS A 225 11.27 3.71 8.74
C CYS A 225 11.64 4.48 7.47
N ALA A 226 11.22 5.75 7.40
CA ALA A 226 11.51 6.62 6.27
C ALA A 226 11.64 8.08 6.69
N GLU A 227 12.47 8.82 5.95
CA GLU A 227 12.71 10.25 6.15
C GLU A 227 12.88 10.97 4.83
N VAL A 228 12.47 12.24 4.82
CA VAL A 228 12.49 13.11 3.66
C VAL A 228 13.65 14.10 3.79
N PHE A 229 14.44 14.21 2.73
CA PHE A 229 15.56 15.14 2.60
C PHE A 229 15.38 16.01 1.34
N PRO A 230 16.01 17.19 1.28
CA PRO A 230 16.05 17.99 0.07
C PRO A 230 16.59 17.20 -1.14
N GLY A 231 16.07 17.44 -2.34
CA GLY A 231 16.46 16.68 -3.55
C GLY A 231 17.93 16.78 -3.95
N ASN A 232 18.63 17.83 -3.51
CA ASN A 232 20.07 18.01 -3.69
C ASN A 232 20.90 17.41 -2.55
N SER A 233 20.26 16.83 -1.52
CA SER A 233 20.96 16.17 -0.42
C SER A 233 21.64 14.91 -0.93
N ILE A 234 22.94 14.81 -0.69
CA ILE A 234 23.73 13.64 -1.06
C ILE A 234 23.61 12.56 0.02
N ASP A 235 23.71 11.29 -0.38
CA ASP A 235 23.63 10.15 0.55
C ASP A 235 24.65 10.27 1.68
N ALA A 236 25.85 10.78 1.37
CA ALA A 236 26.93 11.00 2.32
C ALA A 236 26.59 11.92 3.51
N SER A 237 25.64 12.85 3.35
CA SER A 237 25.13 13.70 4.43
C SER A 237 23.82 13.19 5.03
N SER A 238 22.98 12.54 4.21
CA SER A 238 21.64 12.10 4.61
C SER A 238 21.67 10.85 5.48
N TYR A 239 22.57 9.90 5.21
CA TYR A 239 22.64 8.62 5.94
C TYR A 239 22.96 8.80 7.43
N PRO A 240 24.00 9.58 7.84
CA PRO A 240 24.27 9.79 9.26
C PRO A 240 23.12 10.47 10.01
N ALA A 241 22.45 11.44 9.37
CA ALA A 241 21.27 12.10 9.94
C ALA A 241 20.14 11.09 10.15
N PHE A 242 19.80 10.33 9.11
CA PHE A 242 18.75 9.30 9.16
C PHE A 242 18.97 8.25 10.26
N ILE A 243 20.21 7.75 10.38
CA ILE A 243 20.56 6.77 11.43
C ILE A 243 20.37 7.38 12.82
N ARG A 244 20.80 8.63 13.02
CA ARG A 244 20.71 9.32 14.31
C ARG A 244 19.28 9.70 14.67
N ASP A 245 18.54 10.25 13.73
CA ASP A 245 17.19 10.76 13.93
C ASP A 245 16.16 9.65 14.16
N HIS A 246 16.43 8.44 13.70
CA HIS A 246 15.59 7.26 13.96
C HIS A 246 16.18 6.29 15.01
N ASP A 247 17.37 6.58 15.53
CA ASP A 247 18.12 5.71 16.45
C ASP A 247 18.23 4.26 15.93
N ILE A 248 18.67 4.11 14.68
CA ILE A 248 18.84 2.79 14.04
C ILE A 248 20.10 2.14 14.61
N ARG A 249 19.95 1.25 15.58
CA ARG A 249 21.09 0.66 16.33
C ARG A 249 21.63 -0.65 15.77
N LYS A 250 20.87 -1.35 14.93
CA LYS A 250 21.21 -2.69 14.40
C LYS A 250 20.94 -2.80 12.90
N GLY A 251 21.68 -3.67 12.21
CA GLY A 251 21.45 -4.01 10.80
C GLY A 251 22.66 -3.80 9.89
N ILE A 252 22.50 -3.96 8.57
CA ILE A 252 23.58 -3.84 7.58
C ILE A 252 23.24 -2.77 6.55
N ILE A 253 23.88 -1.61 6.64
CA ILE A 253 23.69 -0.50 5.70
C ILE A 253 24.22 -0.92 4.32
N VAL A 254 23.31 -1.20 3.39
CA VAL A 254 23.63 -1.49 1.99
C VAL A 254 23.55 -0.21 1.15
N ALA A 255 24.63 0.59 1.14
CA ALA A 255 24.64 1.88 0.44
C ALA A 255 25.00 1.78 -1.06
N ASP A 256 24.71 2.84 -1.83
CA ASP A 256 25.00 2.90 -3.27
C ASP A 256 26.51 2.84 -3.58
N LYS A 257 26.84 2.51 -4.83
CA LYS A 257 28.22 2.28 -5.27
C LYS A 257 29.09 3.51 -5.05
N GLY A 258 30.15 3.32 -4.27
CA GLY A 258 31.10 4.38 -3.94
C GLY A 258 30.67 5.25 -2.75
N PHE A 259 29.62 4.89 -2.02
CA PHE A 259 29.36 5.47 -0.70
C PHE A 259 30.56 5.19 0.22
N PRO A 260 31.20 6.22 0.81
CA PRO A 260 32.36 6.00 1.66
C PRO A 260 31.92 5.63 3.09
N PRO A 261 32.29 4.45 3.63
CA PRO A 261 31.95 4.08 5.00
C PRO A 261 32.46 5.06 6.07
N SER A 262 33.49 5.86 5.76
CA SER A 262 33.99 6.91 6.64
C SER A 262 32.94 7.98 6.97
N ARG A 263 31.90 8.13 6.16
CA ARG A 263 30.80 9.09 6.40
C ARG A 263 29.91 8.70 7.58
N ILE A 264 29.81 7.40 7.89
CA ILE A 264 29.01 6.86 8.99
C ILE A 264 29.88 6.31 10.13
N GLN A 265 31.20 6.57 10.11
CA GLN A 265 32.13 5.95 11.06
C GLN A 265 31.81 6.27 12.53
N ASN A 266 31.37 7.49 12.82
CA ASN A 266 30.95 7.85 14.18
C ASN A 266 29.67 7.10 14.58
N GLU A 267 28.71 6.97 13.67
CA GLU A 267 27.47 6.25 13.92
C GLU A 267 27.73 4.77 14.19
N LEU A 268 28.61 4.12 13.42
CA LEU A 268 29.02 2.72 13.62
C LEU A 268 29.77 2.51 14.95
N ARG A 269 30.54 3.51 15.43
CA ARG A 269 31.23 3.42 16.73
C ARG A 269 30.25 3.51 17.91
N GLU A 270 29.24 4.34 17.79
CA GLU A 270 28.21 4.50 18.82
C GLU A 270 27.18 3.37 18.82
N ARG A 271 27.06 2.65 17.70
CA ARG A 271 26.04 1.61 17.46
C ARG A 271 26.75 0.31 17.03
N PRO A 272 27.25 -0.49 17.98
CA PRO A 272 28.12 -1.62 17.67
C PRO A 272 27.45 -2.73 16.86
N ASP A 273 26.12 -2.81 16.86
CA ASP A 273 25.34 -3.79 16.10
C ASP A 273 24.93 -3.27 14.71
N LEU A 274 25.32 -2.04 14.37
CA LEU A 274 25.12 -1.44 13.06
C LEU A 274 26.37 -1.67 12.22
N HIS A 275 26.19 -2.31 11.06
CA HIS A 275 27.25 -2.71 10.15
C HIS A 275 27.01 -2.13 8.76
N PHE A 276 27.97 -2.31 7.85
CA PHE A 276 27.83 -1.85 6.48
C PHE A 276 28.23 -2.91 5.46
N LEU A 277 27.62 -2.80 4.27
CA LEU A 277 27.97 -3.55 3.08
C LEU A 277 27.90 -2.62 1.87
N THR A 278 29.05 -2.10 1.45
CA THR A 278 29.10 -1.05 0.42
C THR A 278 29.83 -1.53 -0.83
N PRO A 279 29.26 -1.38 -2.04
CA PRO A 279 29.98 -1.67 -3.27
C PRO A 279 31.08 -0.64 -3.50
N ILE A 280 32.30 -1.12 -3.74
CA ILE A 280 33.45 -0.26 -4.06
C ILE A 280 33.56 0.00 -5.56
N LYS A 281 34.27 1.06 -5.94
CA LYS A 281 34.46 1.40 -7.36
C LYS A 281 35.30 0.31 -8.05
N ARG A 282 35.01 0.02 -9.33
CA ARG A 282 35.75 -1.01 -10.11
C ARG A 282 37.24 -0.68 -10.27
N ASN A 283 37.63 0.58 -10.12
CA ASN A 283 39.01 1.05 -10.17
C ASN A 283 39.63 1.25 -8.77
N ASP A 284 39.01 0.75 -7.70
CA ASP A 284 39.56 0.81 -6.36
C ASP A 284 40.84 -0.03 -6.28
N THR A 285 41.94 0.58 -5.82
CA THR A 285 43.27 -0.05 -5.79
C THR A 285 43.30 -1.29 -4.90
N ARG A 286 42.40 -1.40 -3.91
CA ARG A 286 42.28 -2.57 -3.05
C ARG A 286 41.85 -3.82 -3.81
N ILE A 287 41.18 -3.69 -4.96
CA ILE A 287 40.81 -4.82 -5.81
C ILE A 287 42.08 -5.51 -6.34
N GLY A 288 43.01 -4.72 -6.91
CA GLY A 288 44.28 -5.23 -7.42
C GLY A 288 45.22 -5.70 -6.30
N ASN A 289 45.38 -4.90 -5.25
CA ASN A 289 46.31 -5.19 -4.15
C ASN A 289 45.95 -6.47 -3.36
N ASN A 290 44.70 -6.90 -3.41
CA ASN A 290 44.23 -8.12 -2.74
C ASN A 290 43.80 -9.21 -3.72
N HIS A 291 44.17 -9.09 -5.01
CA HIS A 291 43.90 -10.10 -6.04
C HIS A 291 42.43 -10.50 -6.11
N MET A 292 41.51 -9.52 -6.01
CA MET A 292 40.07 -9.78 -5.85
C MET A 292 39.41 -10.41 -7.08
N LEU A 293 40.10 -10.46 -8.22
CA LEU A 293 39.62 -11.11 -9.45
C LEU A 293 40.07 -12.57 -9.58
N ASP A 294 40.90 -13.06 -8.65
CA ASP A 294 41.35 -14.45 -8.59
C ASP A 294 40.35 -15.23 -7.74
N TYR A 295 39.28 -15.72 -8.37
CA TYR A 295 38.14 -16.32 -7.65
C TYR A 295 38.52 -17.61 -6.91
N ASP A 296 38.00 -17.78 -5.71
CA ASP A 296 38.25 -18.94 -4.85
C ASP A 296 37.31 -20.12 -5.20
N GLY A 297 36.18 -19.85 -5.85
CA GLY A 297 35.22 -20.88 -6.24
C GLY A 297 33.93 -20.34 -6.85
N VAL A 298 32.95 -21.23 -7.02
CA VAL A 298 31.60 -20.92 -7.49
C VAL A 298 30.64 -20.97 -6.31
N LEU A 299 29.74 -19.99 -6.23
CA LEU A 299 28.84 -19.82 -5.12
C LEU A 299 27.70 -20.86 -5.15
N PRO A 300 27.56 -21.72 -4.13
CA PRO A 300 26.62 -22.85 -4.18
C PRO A 300 25.18 -22.43 -3.89
N GLY A 301 24.23 -23.12 -4.52
CA GLY A 301 22.79 -22.95 -4.25
C GLY A 301 22.21 -21.62 -4.72
N ILE A 302 22.88 -20.95 -5.65
CA ILE A 302 22.33 -19.85 -6.44
C ILE A 302 22.15 -20.38 -7.85
N GLY A 303 20.97 -20.19 -8.44
CA GLY A 303 20.64 -20.68 -9.79
C GLY A 303 21.41 -20.00 -10.93
N LYS A 304 22.56 -19.40 -10.63
CA LYS A 304 23.44 -18.65 -11.54
C LYS A 304 24.88 -19.10 -11.35
N HIS A 305 25.69 -19.03 -12.40
CA HIS A 305 27.12 -19.31 -12.34
C HIS A 305 27.90 -18.10 -11.81
N ILE A 306 27.89 -17.92 -10.48
CA ILE A 306 28.54 -16.81 -9.80
C ILE A 306 29.87 -17.27 -9.22
N MET A 307 30.98 -16.72 -9.72
CA MET A 307 32.29 -16.92 -9.10
C MET A 307 32.47 -15.91 -7.97
N TYR A 308 33.15 -16.31 -6.90
CA TYR A 308 33.37 -15.43 -5.75
C TYR A 308 34.80 -15.47 -5.22
N LYS A 309 35.20 -14.38 -4.55
CA LYS A 309 36.39 -14.32 -3.71
C LYS A 309 36.08 -13.63 -2.39
N LYS A 310 36.65 -14.10 -1.29
CA LYS A 310 36.62 -13.41 0.00
C LYS A 310 38.04 -13.14 0.49
N CYS A 311 38.31 -11.91 0.91
CA CYS A 311 39.63 -11.52 1.43
C CYS A 311 39.48 -10.62 2.65
N ALA A 312 40.13 -10.98 3.76
CA ALA A 312 40.30 -10.10 4.90
C ALA A 312 41.38 -9.05 4.60
N ILE A 313 41.08 -7.78 4.87
CA ILE A 313 42.00 -6.66 4.65
C ILE A 313 42.40 -5.99 5.96
N LYS A 314 43.47 -5.19 5.92
CA LYS A 314 43.94 -4.42 7.08
C LYS A 314 42.81 -3.57 7.66
N GLY A 315 42.74 -3.52 8.99
CA GLY A 315 41.70 -2.78 9.72
C GLY A 315 40.45 -3.60 10.06
N GLY A 316 40.51 -4.93 9.98
CA GLY A 316 39.42 -5.83 10.39
C GLY A 316 38.23 -5.86 9.43
N ARG A 317 38.43 -5.43 8.18
CA ARG A 317 37.39 -5.40 7.15
C ARG A 317 37.55 -6.56 6.17
N TYR A 318 36.52 -6.79 5.38
CA TYR A 318 36.46 -7.88 4.41
C TYR A 318 36.04 -7.34 3.04
N LEU A 319 36.70 -7.87 2.01
CA LEU A 319 36.32 -7.67 0.61
C LEU A 319 35.66 -8.93 0.07
N TYR A 320 34.57 -8.74 -0.68
CA TYR A 320 33.83 -9.80 -1.36
C TYR A 320 33.72 -9.46 -2.84
N ALA A 321 34.35 -10.24 -3.70
CA ALA A 321 34.20 -10.09 -5.14
C ALA A 321 33.24 -11.15 -5.67
N PHE A 322 32.39 -10.74 -6.62
CA PHE A 322 31.49 -11.63 -7.34
C PHE A 322 31.59 -11.34 -8.83
N LYS A 323 31.65 -12.40 -9.64
CA LYS A 323 31.54 -12.32 -11.10
C LYS A 323 30.37 -13.15 -11.58
N ASP A 324 29.37 -12.44 -12.08
CA ASP A 324 28.19 -13.03 -12.71
C ASP A 324 28.45 -13.16 -14.21
N GLN A 325 28.56 -14.40 -14.69
CA GLN A 325 28.89 -14.69 -16.09
C GLN A 325 27.80 -14.22 -17.06
N GLN A 326 26.53 -14.24 -16.64
CA GLN A 326 25.43 -13.77 -17.48
C GLN A 326 25.45 -12.25 -17.59
N LYS A 327 25.64 -11.54 -16.45
CA LYS A 327 25.82 -10.08 -16.46
C LYS A 327 27.09 -9.67 -17.23
N ALA A 328 28.16 -10.46 -17.14
CA ALA A 328 29.39 -10.20 -17.89
C ALA A 328 29.16 -10.24 -19.41
N ALA A 329 28.51 -11.30 -19.91
CA ALA A 329 28.19 -11.44 -21.33
C ALA A 329 27.25 -10.31 -21.81
N ALA A 330 26.25 -9.94 -21.00
CA ALA A 330 25.34 -8.85 -21.32
C ALA A 330 26.03 -7.48 -21.36
N GLU A 331 26.90 -7.18 -20.38
CA GLU A 331 27.71 -5.96 -20.35
C GLU A 331 28.66 -5.88 -21.55
N GLU A 332 29.28 -7.00 -21.92
CA GLU A 332 30.20 -7.11 -23.06
C GLU A 332 29.48 -6.85 -24.38
N ALA A 333 28.34 -7.54 -24.62
CA ALA A 333 27.51 -7.32 -25.80
C ALA A 333 27.07 -5.85 -25.90
N GLY A 334 26.58 -5.27 -24.79
CA GLY A 334 26.18 -3.87 -24.74
C GLY A 334 27.32 -2.88 -24.94
N TYR A 335 28.54 -3.21 -24.52
CA TYR A 335 29.73 -2.42 -24.83
C TYR A 335 30.05 -2.45 -26.34
N LEU A 336 30.07 -3.64 -26.95
CA LEU A 336 30.37 -3.79 -28.37
C LEU A 336 29.32 -3.10 -29.25
N THR A 337 28.02 -3.24 -28.95
CA THR A 337 26.95 -2.53 -29.68
C THR A 337 27.09 -1.01 -29.60
N ARG A 338 27.53 -0.45 -28.46
CA ARG A 338 27.77 0.99 -28.34
C ARG A 338 28.98 1.43 -29.16
N ALA A 339 30.07 0.66 -29.11
CA ALA A 339 31.27 0.97 -29.85
C ALA A 339 31.07 0.88 -31.37
N GLU A 340 30.24 -0.07 -31.82
CA GLU A 340 29.83 -0.17 -33.23
C GLU A 340 29.02 1.05 -33.67
N LYS A 341 28.05 1.50 -32.85
CA LYS A 341 27.26 2.70 -33.13
C LYS A 341 28.06 4.00 -33.09
N GLY A 342 29.02 4.09 -32.15
CA GLY A 342 29.87 5.27 -31.95
C GLY A 342 31.08 5.32 -32.87
N GLN A 343 31.42 4.21 -33.55
CA GLN A 343 32.65 4.03 -34.33
C GLN A 343 33.93 4.37 -33.55
N ASP A 344 33.94 4.13 -32.23
CA ASP A 344 35.00 4.53 -31.29
C ASP A 344 35.63 3.33 -30.57
N PHE A 345 35.59 2.14 -31.18
CA PHE A 345 36.12 0.92 -30.57
C PHE A 345 37.64 0.99 -30.37
N ASN A 346 38.08 0.73 -29.14
CA ASN A 346 39.49 0.65 -28.76
C ASN A 346 39.78 -0.72 -28.12
N VAL A 347 40.70 -1.48 -28.72
CA VAL A 347 41.07 -2.83 -28.28
C VAL A 347 41.68 -2.84 -26.88
N ALA A 348 42.53 -1.87 -26.54
CA ALA A 348 43.19 -1.80 -25.25
C ALA A 348 42.18 -1.51 -24.12
N ASP A 349 41.27 -0.57 -24.36
CA ASP A 349 40.19 -0.24 -23.40
C ASP A 349 39.20 -1.41 -23.25
N TYR A 350 38.85 -2.07 -24.35
CA TYR A 350 38.01 -3.26 -24.32
C TYR A 350 38.65 -4.36 -23.48
N THR A 351 39.92 -4.68 -23.72
CA THR A 351 40.65 -5.72 -22.99
C THR A 351 40.67 -5.43 -21.49
N LYS A 352 40.94 -4.17 -21.11
CA LYS A 352 40.91 -3.73 -19.72
C LYS A 352 39.51 -3.82 -19.09
N ARG A 353 38.45 -3.48 -19.83
CA ARG A 353 37.08 -3.54 -19.32
C ARG A 353 36.56 -4.97 -19.22
N LYS A 354 36.98 -5.84 -20.14
CA LYS A 354 36.55 -7.24 -20.24
C LYS A 354 36.75 -8.01 -18.94
N GLU A 355 37.88 -7.79 -18.27
CA GLU A 355 38.18 -8.44 -16.99
C GLU A 355 37.15 -8.12 -15.91
N THR A 356 36.62 -6.89 -15.93
CA THR A 356 35.69 -6.34 -14.94
C THR A 356 34.20 -6.44 -15.32
N PHE A 357 33.88 -6.94 -16.51
CA PHE A 357 32.48 -7.14 -16.90
C PHE A 357 31.79 -8.15 -15.97
N GLY A 358 30.59 -7.79 -15.52
CA GLY A 358 29.82 -8.59 -14.55
C GLY A 358 30.45 -8.68 -13.16
N VAL A 359 31.53 -7.91 -12.89
CA VAL A 359 32.20 -7.89 -11.60
C VAL A 359 31.61 -6.81 -10.70
N ILE A 360 31.36 -7.21 -9.45
CA ILE A 360 31.06 -6.32 -8.32
C ILE A 360 31.92 -6.72 -7.13
N VAL A 361 32.42 -5.72 -6.40
CA VAL A 361 33.22 -5.93 -5.19
C VAL A 361 32.59 -5.13 -4.06
N PHE A 362 32.43 -5.76 -2.91
CA PHE A 362 31.90 -5.16 -1.70
C PHE A 362 32.97 -5.05 -0.63
N GLU A 363 32.80 -4.05 0.22
CA GLU A 363 33.51 -3.91 1.50
C GLU A 363 32.49 -4.05 2.64
N SER A 364 32.85 -4.81 3.66
CA SER A 364 32.08 -4.92 4.91
C SER A 364 33.01 -4.89 6.13
N ASP A 365 32.48 -4.42 7.25
CA ASP A 365 33.07 -4.56 8.58
C ASP A 365 32.75 -5.91 9.24
N GLN A 366 31.93 -6.75 8.62
CA GLN A 366 31.55 -8.07 9.11
C GLN A 366 32.15 -9.22 8.30
N ASP A 367 32.48 -10.30 9.02
CA ASP A 367 32.97 -11.55 8.45
C ASP A 367 31.82 -12.45 7.99
N LEU A 368 31.15 -12.05 6.91
CA LEU A 368 29.96 -12.71 6.40
C LEU A 368 30.28 -13.90 5.48
N PRO A 369 29.41 -14.92 5.42
CA PRO A 369 29.48 -15.91 4.35
C PRO A 369 29.30 -15.24 2.97
N PRO A 370 30.12 -15.56 1.95
CA PRO A 370 29.99 -14.95 0.62
C PRO A 370 28.58 -15.06 0.02
N LYS A 371 27.89 -16.16 0.32
CA LYS A 371 26.50 -16.37 -0.11
C LYS A 371 25.56 -15.34 0.47
N THR A 372 25.68 -15.04 1.77
CA THR A 372 24.88 -14.01 2.44
C THR A 372 25.11 -12.65 1.80
N VAL A 373 26.37 -12.28 1.55
CA VAL A 373 26.71 -11.00 0.90
C VAL A 373 26.09 -10.88 -0.49
N TYR A 374 26.18 -11.94 -1.31
CA TYR A 374 25.58 -11.92 -2.64
C TYR A 374 24.06 -11.88 -2.58
N LEU A 375 23.43 -12.61 -1.64
CA LEU A 375 21.98 -12.55 -1.43
C LEU A 375 21.55 -11.15 -0.98
N CYS A 376 22.23 -10.50 -0.03
CA CYS A 376 21.96 -9.11 0.33
C CYS A 376 22.06 -8.16 -0.87
N TYR A 377 22.96 -8.42 -1.81
CA TYR A 377 23.07 -7.65 -3.06
C TYR A 377 21.91 -7.94 -4.03
N GLU A 378 21.49 -9.20 -4.20
CA GLU A 378 20.29 -9.51 -4.98
C GLU A 378 19.02 -8.99 -4.30
N ASP A 379 18.99 -8.95 -2.96
CA ASP A 379 17.90 -8.38 -2.18
C ASP A 379 17.90 -6.84 -2.23
N ARG A 380 19.06 -6.20 -2.41
CA ARG A 380 19.09 -4.78 -2.81
C ARG A 380 18.35 -4.55 -4.14
N TRP A 381 18.41 -5.49 -5.08
CA TRP A 381 17.58 -5.42 -6.29
C TRP A 381 16.09 -5.59 -5.97
N LEU A 382 15.75 -6.35 -4.91
CA LEU A 382 14.38 -6.35 -4.40
C LEU A 382 13.97 -4.98 -3.83
N LEU A 383 14.87 -4.19 -3.26
CA LEU A 383 14.57 -2.80 -2.88
C LEU A 383 14.26 -1.93 -4.09
N GLU A 384 15.01 -2.09 -5.18
CA GLU A 384 14.68 -1.44 -6.46
C GLU A 384 13.28 -1.87 -6.93
N LEU A 385 12.93 -3.16 -6.77
CA LEU A 385 11.59 -3.64 -7.06
C LEU A 385 10.53 -3.01 -6.13
N VAL A 386 10.82 -2.84 -4.83
CA VAL A 386 9.93 -2.14 -3.89
C VAL A 386 9.77 -0.68 -4.27
N PHE A 387 10.85 0.03 -4.63
CA PHE A 387 10.77 1.40 -5.14
C PHE A 387 10.05 1.48 -6.48
N ASN A 388 10.18 0.47 -7.33
CA ASN A 388 9.45 0.39 -8.57
C ASN A 388 7.95 0.22 -8.28
N ARG A 389 7.55 -0.68 -7.37
CA ARG A 389 6.16 -0.84 -6.93
C ARG A 389 5.61 0.43 -6.28
N TYR A 390 6.38 1.06 -5.41
CA TYR A 390 6.06 2.37 -4.84
C TYR A 390 5.76 3.42 -5.92
N LYS A 391 6.56 3.44 -6.99
CA LYS A 391 6.37 4.38 -8.11
C LYS A 391 5.26 3.96 -9.07
N SER A 392 5.11 2.67 -9.37
CA SER A 392 4.17 2.15 -10.36
C SER A 392 2.81 1.87 -9.73
N ASP A 393 2.78 0.98 -8.75
CA ASP A 393 1.57 0.40 -8.19
C ASP A 393 0.85 1.40 -7.32
N GLU A 394 1.58 2.26 -6.59
CA GLU A 394 0.98 3.32 -5.77
C GLU A 394 0.92 4.67 -6.50
N CYS A 395 1.58 4.78 -7.67
CA CYS A 395 1.75 6.02 -8.42
C CYS A 395 2.33 7.17 -7.57
N LEU A 396 3.28 6.85 -6.68
CA LEU A 396 3.93 7.80 -5.79
C LEU A 396 5.27 8.28 -6.35
N ASN A 397 5.42 8.42 -7.67
CA ASN A 397 6.64 8.93 -8.29
C ASN A 397 6.80 10.47 -8.16
N GLN A 398 5.75 11.17 -7.72
CA GLN A 398 5.72 12.62 -7.56
C GLN A 398 5.04 13.06 -6.26
N THR A 399 5.32 14.27 -5.81
CA THR A 399 4.64 14.94 -4.69
C THR A 399 3.36 15.62 -5.18
N ASN A 400 2.32 15.62 -4.36
CA ASN A 400 1.02 16.27 -4.66
C ASN A 400 0.62 17.29 -3.58
N VAL A 401 1.61 17.81 -2.83
CA VAL A 401 1.45 18.77 -1.73
C VAL A 401 2.55 19.82 -1.81
N GLN A 402 2.24 21.03 -1.36
CA GLN A 402 3.10 22.19 -1.63
C GLN A 402 4.08 22.51 -0.51
N GLY A 403 3.62 22.58 0.75
CA GLY A 403 4.45 23.00 1.89
C GLY A 403 5.22 21.86 2.56
N ASP A 404 6.31 22.21 3.25
CA ASP A 404 7.29 21.27 3.84
C ASP A 404 6.63 20.24 4.75
N PHE A 405 5.91 20.70 5.78
CA PHE A 405 5.27 19.79 6.72
C PHE A 405 4.20 18.93 6.06
N SER A 406 3.43 19.48 5.13
CA SER A 406 2.44 18.69 4.39
C SER A 406 3.09 17.60 3.55
N LEU A 407 4.27 17.85 2.98
CA LEU A 407 5.08 16.86 2.27
C LEU A 407 5.55 15.76 3.21
N ILE A 408 6.19 16.11 4.33
CA ILE A 408 6.68 15.11 5.29
C ILE A 408 5.52 14.29 5.87
N GLY A 409 4.38 14.92 6.18
CA GLY A 409 3.18 14.23 6.63
C GLY A 409 2.57 13.33 5.55
N SER A 410 2.58 13.76 4.29
CA SER A 410 2.14 12.92 3.17
C SER A 410 3.06 11.73 2.96
N GLU A 411 4.38 11.90 3.08
CA GLU A 411 5.34 10.81 2.94
C GLU A 411 5.26 9.82 4.11
N PHE A 412 4.94 10.27 5.33
CA PHE A 412 4.64 9.35 6.43
C PHE A 412 3.44 8.45 6.13
N ILE A 413 2.36 8.99 5.57
CA ILE A 413 1.19 8.18 5.17
C ILE A 413 1.51 7.31 3.95
N ASN A 414 2.34 7.79 3.02
CA ASN A 414 2.83 6.98 1.90
C ASN A 414 3.64 5.79 2.40
N PHE A 415 4.54 5.98 3.37
CA PHE A 415 5.27 4.88 4.00
C PHE A 415 4.32 3.78 4.50
N ILE A 416 3.23 4.15 5.18
CA ILE A 416 2.21 3.22 5.67
C ILE A 416 1.53 2.48 4.49
N ALA A 417 1.20 3.19 3.41
CA ALA A 417 0.66 2.57 2.19
C ALA A 417 1.65 1.55 1.60
N THR A 418 2.93 1.92 1.50
CA THR A 418 4.00 1.07 0.94
C THR A 418 4.22 -0.19 1.75
N VAL A 419 4.21 -0.10 3.09
CA VAL A 419 4.23 -1.29 3.95
C VAL A 419 3.04 -2.20 3.65
N ALA A 420 1.83 -1.64 3.58
CA ALA A 420 0.62 -2.41 3.30
C ALA A 420 0.72 -3.12 1.94
N THR A 421 1.13 -2.42 0.88
CA THR A 421 1.33 -3.00 -0.46
C THR A 421 2.35 -4.14 -0.46
N CYS A 422 3.51 -3.96 0.20
CA CYS A 422 4.50 -5.02 0.34
C CYS A 422 3.90 -6.29 0.97
N ARG A 423 3.13 -6.12 2.05
CA ARG A 423 2.49 -7.23 2.76
C ARG A 423 1.37 -7.90 1.96
N MET A 424 0.58 -7.12 1.21
CA MET A 424 -0.46 -7.64 0.33
C MET A 424 0.14 -8.50 -0.78
N ILE A 425 1.21 -8.03 -1.43
CA ILE A 425 1.92 -8.79 -2.46
C ILE A 425 2.49 -10.09 -1.87
N ARG A 426 3.10 -10.03 -0.67
CA ARG A 426 3.61 -11.21 0.03
C ARG A 426 2.49 -12.23 0.30
N LYS A 427 1.34 -11.76 0.78
CA LYS A 427 0.16 -12.60 1.00
C LYS A 427 -0.39 -13.22 -0.29
N ALA A 428 -0.53 -12.43 -1.35
CA ALA A 428 -0.99 -12.91 -2.66
C ALA A 428 -0.02 -13.91 -3.32
N ARG A 429 1.29 -13.69 -3.17
CA ARG A 429 2.33 -14.63 -3.61
C ARG A 429 2.21 -15.96 -2.88
N ASN A 430 2.09 -15.93 -1.55
CA ASN A 430 1.95 -17.13 -0.73
C ASN A 430 0.64 -17.89 -1.03
N ALA A 431 -0.40 -17.20 -1.48
CA ALA A 431 -1.65 -17.79 -1.96
C ALA A 431 -1.56 -18.35 -3.39
N GLY A 432 -0.44 -18.19 -4.10
CA GLY A 432 -0.26 -18.63 -5.48
C GLY A 432 -1.06 -17.84 -6.53
N LEU A 433 -1.60 -16.67 -6.17
CA LEU A 433 -2.40 -15.85 -7.09
C LEU A 433 -1.53 -15.13 -8.13
N LEU A 434 -0.35 -14.65 -7.71
CA LEU A 434 0.56 -13.91 -8.59
C LEU A 434 1.28 -14.78 -9.63
N GLU A 435 1.06 -16.11 -9.61
CA GLU A 435 1.47 -17.02 -10.68
C GLU A 435 0.45 -17.06 -11.83
N LYS A 436 -0.79 -16.63 -11.56
CA LYS A 436 -1.94 -16.75 -12.48
C LYS A 436 -2.39 -15.41 -13.04
N MET A 437 -2.22 -14.32 -12.29
CA MET A 437 -2.66 -12.98 -12.66
C MET A 437 -1.67 -11.91 -12.15
N SER A 438 -1.75 -10.71 -12.72
CA SER A 438 -0.96 -9.59 -12.21
C SER A 438 -1.54 -9.06 -10.90
N TYR A 439 -0.73 -8.35 -10.12
CA TYR A 439 -1.23 -7.65 -8.91
C TYR A 439 -2.32 -6.63 -9.25
N HIS A 440 -2.21 -5.97 -10.40
CA HIS A 440 -3.20 -5.01 -10.86
C HIS A 440 -4.56 -5.68 -11.12
N ASP A 441 -4.58 -6.78 -11.86
CA ASP A 441 -5.81 -7.52 -12.18
C ASP A 441 -6.48 -8.03 -10.90
N MET A 442 -5.70 -8.64 -9.99
CA MET A 442 -6.20 -9.08 -8.67
C MET A 442 -6.84 -7.92 -7.88
N MET A 443 -6.23 -6.73 -7.88
CA MET A 443 -6.77 -5.58 -7.16
C MET A 443 -8.04 -5.01 -7.81
N ASP A 444 -8.18 -5.13 -9.14
CA ASP A 444 -9.39 -4.76 -9.86
C ASP A 444 -10.53 -5.76 -9.60
N ASP A 445 -10.24 -7.06 -9.68
CA ASP A 445 -11.16 -8.15 -9.34
C ASP A 445 -11.67 -8.02 -7.91
N LEU A 446 -10.78 -7.84 -6.93
CA LEU A 446 -11.16 -7.60 -5.53
C LEU A 446 -11.92 -6.28 -5.32
N SER A 447 -11.67 -5.25 -6.14
CA SER A 447 -12.43 -4.00 -6.10
C SER A 447 -13.87 -4.17 -6.59
N SER A 448 -14.13 -5.17 -7.43
CA SER A 448 -15.46 -5.53 -7.94
C SER A 448 -16.33 -6.28 -6.93
N ALA A 449 -15.76 -6.77 -5.83
CA ALA A 449 -16.49 -7.43 -4.76
C ALA A 449 -17.21 -6.40 -3.86
N TRP A 450 -18.54 -6.35 -3.94
CA TRP A 450 -19.39 -5.47 -3.12
C TRP A 450 -20.16 -6.28 -2.08
N ARG A 451 -20.29 -5.70 -0.87
CA ARG A 451 -21.06 -6.27 0.24
C ARG A 451 -22.01 -5.24 0.83
N ARG A 452 -23.07 -5.72 1.47
CA ARG A 452 -23.95 -4.88 2.29
C ARG A 452 -23.19 -4.27 3.47
N ALA A 453 -23.48 -3.01 3.79
CA ALA A 453 -22.80 -2.28 4.86
C ALA A 453 -23.10 -2.82 6.27
N ASP A 454 -24.23 -3.52 6.44
CA ASP A 454 -24.66 -4.17 7.68
C ASP A 454 -24.25 -5.65 7.78
N ALA A 455 -23.34 -6.10 6.90
CA ALA A 455 -22.89 -7.49 6.87
C ALA A 455 -22.07 -7.90 8.13
N PRO A 456 -22.09 -9.19 8.51
CA PRO A 456 -21.26 -9.71 9.59
C PRO A 456 -19.76 -9.50 9.37
N GLN A 457 -18.99 -9.44 10.47
CA GLN A 457 -17.53 -9.22 10.43
C GLN A 457 -16.73 -10.35 9.78
N HIS A 458 -17.25 -11.59 9.81
CA HIS A 458 -16.61 -12.77 9.24
C HIS A 458 -17.39 -13.24 8.01
N PRO A 459 -16.98 -12.87 6.79
CA PRO A 459 -17.69 -13.24 5.57
C PRO A 459 -17.59 -14.73 5.26
N ALA A 460 -18.70 -15.28 4.78
CA ALA A 460 -18.71 -16.55 4.07
C ALA A 460 -19.20 -16.33 2.63
N SER A 461 -18.71 -17.14 1.70
CA SER A 461 -19.02 -16.95 0.27
C SER A 461 -20.51 -17.16 -0.04
N ASP A 462 -21.26 -17.84 0.84
CA ASP A 462 -22.69 -18.12 0.75
C ASP A 462 -23.55 -17.38 1.80
N ASP A 463 -23.01 -16.35 2.49
CA ASP A 463 -23.70 -15.66 3.59
C ASP A 463 -24.88 -14.76 3.18
N GLY A 464 -25.10 -14.54 1.88
CA GLY A 464 -26.20 -13.74 1.36
C GLY A 464 -26.02 -12.21 1.46
N TYR A 465 -24.84 -11.73 1.88
CA TYR A 465 -24.54 -10.29 1.98
C TYR A 465 -23.72 -9.74 0.80
N TRP A 466 -23.30 -10.60 -0.14
CA TRP A 466 -22.60 -10.22 -1.36
C TRP A 466 -23.55 -9.66 -2.43
N ILE A 467 -23.07 -8.67 -3.19
CA ILE A 467 -23.82 -8.03 -4.27
C ILE A 467 -23.22 -8.46 -5.61
N HIS A 468 -23.90 -9.37 -6.31
CA HIS A 468 -23.59 -9.81 -7.68
C HIS A 468 -22.09 -10.15 -7.92
N THR A 469 -21.41 -10.71 -6.92
CA THR A 469 -19.97 -11.03 -6.99
C THR A 469 -19.74 -12.26 -7.87
N LEU A 470 -18.72 -12.21 -8.73
CA LEU A 470 -18.37 -13.30 -9.64
C LEU A 470 -17.70 -14.46 -8.89
N ASN A 471 -17.87 -15.69 -9.38
CA ASN A 471 -17.24 -16.88 -8.79
C ASN A 471 -15.71 -16.83 -8.80
N THR A 472 -15.11 -16.25 -9.83
CA THR A 472 -13.64 -16.07 -9.90
C THR A 472 -13.12 -15.18 -8.78
N VAL A 473 -13.87 -14.11 -8.47
CA VAL A 473 -13.55 -13.19 -7.38
C VAL A 473 -13.71 -13.89 -6.02
N PHE A 474 -14.68 -14.82 -5.88
CA PHE A 474 -14.78 -15.66 -4.69
C PHE A 474 -13.57 -16.56 -4.50
N ASP A 475 -13.07 -17.19 -5.57
CA ASP A 475 -11.86 -18.03 -5.51
C ASP A 475 -10.65 -17.21 -4.97
N GLU A 476 -10.50 -15.96 -5.41
CA GLU A 476 -9.47 -15.04 -4.92
C GLU A 476 -9.68 -14.63 -3.46
N LEU A 477 -10.90 -14.24 -3.08
CA LEU A 477 -11.26 -13.89 -1.71
C LEU A 477 -10.98 -15.06 -0.75
N GLU A 478 -11.32 -16.28 -1.15
CA GLU A 478 -11.08 -17.50 -0.38
C GLU A 478 -9.59 -17.83 -0.29
N ALA A 479 -8.84 -17.74 -1.39
CA ALA A 479 -7.40 -17.95 -1.40
C ALA A 479 -6.65 -16.96 -0.49
N LEU A 480 -7.15 -15.72 -0.38
CA LEU A 480 -6.61 -14.69 0.50
C LEU A 480 -7.16 -14.75 1.93
N GLY A 481 -8.07 -15.68 2.23
CA GLY A 481 -8.72 -15.81 3.55
C GLY A 481 -9.59 -14.61 3.92
N LEU A 482 -10.15 -13.92 2.92
CA LEU A 482 -11.08 -12.78 3.07
C LEU A 482 -12.54 -13.24 3.09
N SER A 483 -12.81 -14.46 2.67
CA SER A 483 -14.10 -15.14 2.77
C SER A 483 -13.88 -16.61 3.12
N THR A 484 -14.74 -17.20 3.95
CA THR A 484 -14.72 -18.65 4.16
C THR A 484 -15.48 -19.36 3.04
N PRO A 485 -14.90 -20.40 2.41
CA PRO A 485 -15.57 -21.16 1.38
C PRO A 485 -16.88 -21.77 1.84
N ALA A 486 -17.88 -21.80 0.96
CA ALA A 486 -19.11 -22.53 1.22
C ALA A 486 -18.79 -24.03 1.44
N PRO A 487 -19.47 -24.70 2.40
CA PRO A 487 -19.25 -26.12 2.64
C PRO A 487 -19.56 -26.92 1.37
N LYS A 488 -18.56 -27.64 0.84
CA LYS A 488 -18.73 -28.45 -0.36
C LYS A 488 -19.84 -29.49 -0.11
N PRO A 489 -20.81 -29.66 -1.02
CA PRO A 489 -21.83 -30.69 -0.87
C PRO A 489 -21.15 -32.06 -0.78
N ALA A 490 -21.66 -32.90 0.12
CA ALA A 490 -21.13 -34.25 0.33
C ALA A 490 -20.96 -34.94 -1.04
N PRO A 491 -19.81 -35.57 -1.32
CA PRO A 491 -19.58 -36.19 -2.62
C PRO A 491 -20.73 -37.16 -2.90
N LYS A 492 -21.42 -36.95 -4.03
CA LYS A 492 -22.51 -37.84 -4.46
C LYS A 492 -21.96 -39.27 -4.41
N LYS A 493 -22.60 -40.14 -3.63
CA LYS A 493 -22.27 -41.58 -3.59
C LYS A 493 -22.11 -42.04 -5.03
N ARG A 494 -20.95 -42.61 -5.39
CA ARG A 494 -20.73 -43.19 -6.72
C ARG A 494 -21.94 -44.06 -7.05
N GLY A 495 -22.65 -43.70 -8.11
CA GLY A 495 -23.74 -44.51 -8.62
C GLY A 495 -23.24 -45.94 -8.85
N ARG A 496 -24.14 -46.91 -8.67
CA ARG A 496 -23.87 -48.35 -8.82
C ARG A 496 -22.98 -48.58 -10.06
N PRO A 497 -21.84 -49.28 -9.94
CA PRO A 497 -21.01 -49.58 -11.10
C PRO A 497 -21.88 -50.22 -12.18
N PRO A 498 -21.72 -49.85 -13.46
CA PRO A 498 -22.52 -50.42 -14.53
C PRO A 498 -22.37 -51.94 -14.47
N LYS A 499 -23.51 -52.66 -14.48
CA LYS A 499 -23.51 -54.12 -14.59
C LYS A 499 -22.65 -54.49 -15.79
N SER A 500 -21.66 -55.35 -15.56
CA SER A 500 -20.86 -55.97 -16.61
C SER A 500 -21.79 -56.47 -17.72
N PRO A 501 -21.49 -56.20 -19.00
CA PRO A 501 -22.35 -56.68 -20.07
C PRO A 501 -22.34 -58.21 -20.02
N GLU A 502 -23.51 -58.82 -19.77
CA GLU A 502 -23.70 -60.24 -19.98
C GLU A 502 -23.30 -60.56 -21.43
N ALA A 503 -22.28 -61.41 -21.56
CA ALA A 503 -21.90 -61.99 -22.83
C ALA A 503 -23.11 -62.74 -23.39
N GLY A 504 -23.60 -62.32 -24.56
CA GLY A 504 -24.59 -63.12 -25.30
C GLY A 504 -25.86 -62.41 -25.76
N LYS A 505 -25.82 -61.13 -26.13
CA LYS A 505 -26.86 -60.57 -27.02
C LYS A 505 -26.24 -60.06 -28.32
N LEU A 506 -26.57 -60.77 -29.40
CA LEU A 506 -26.21 -60.47 -30.78
C LEU A 506 -26.48 -58.99 -31.09
N LYS A 507 -25.45 -58.28 -31.57
CA LYS A 507 -25.58 -56.92 -32.11
C LYS A 507 -26.56 -56.94 -33.28
N ARG A 508 -27.73 -56.31 -33.13
CA ARG A 508 -28.63 -56.05 -34.26
C ARG A 508 -27.88 -55.19 -35.31
N PRO A 509 -28.02 -55.47 -36.62
CA PRO A 509 -27.34 -54.70 -37.65
C PRO A 509 -27.81 -53.24 -37.61
N ARG A 510 -26.88 -52.30 -37.76
CA ARG A 510 -27.17 -50.87 -37.84
C ARG A 510 -27.99 -50.59 -39.11
N GLY A 511 -29.30 -50.48 -38.95
CA GLY A 511 -30.20 -49.94 -39.97
C GLY A 511 -29.95 -48.45 -40.15
N ARG A 512 -29.53 -48.06 -41.35
CA ARG A 512 -29.39 -46.67 -41.79
C ARG A 512 -30.77 -46.01 -41.84
N PRO A 513 -31.04 -44.90 -41.11
CA PRO A 513 -32.26 -44.14 -41.33
C PRO A 513 -32.21 -43.49 -42.72
N ARG A 514 -33.18 -43.81 -43.57
CA ARG A 514 -33.38 -43.21 -44.90
C ARG A 514 -33.83 -41.75 -44.74
N LYS A 515 -33.42 -40.93 -45.72
CA LYS A 515 -33.90 -39.56 -45.98
C LYS A 515 -35.43 -39.52 -46.02
N ASN A 516 -36.01 -38.43 -45.50
CA ASN A 516 -37.42 -38.01 -45.62
C ASN A 516 -38.01 -38.29 -47.02
N PRO A 517 -39.32 -38.60 -47.14
CA PRO A 517 -40.34 -37.53 -47.20
C PRO A 517 -41.73 -37.85 -46.58
N ILE A 518 -42.43 -36.76 -46.19
CA ILE A 518 -43.87 -36.38 -46.27
C ILE A 518 -44.83 -37.30 -47.08
N PRO A 519 -46.18 -37.15 -47.08
CA PRO A 519 -47.22 -36.70 -46.12
C PRO A 519 -48.34 -37.77 -45.91
N ASP A 520 -49.34 -37.45 -45.09
CA ASP A 520 -50.71 -37.25 -45.61
C ASP A 520 -51.28 -35.95 -45.01
#